data_AF-A0A0P9ADP6-F1
#
_entry.id   AF-A0A0P9ADP6-F1
#
_cell.length_a   1.000
_cell.length_b   1.000
_cell.length_c   1.000
_cell.angle_alpha   90.00
_cell.angle_beta   90.00
_cell.angle_gamma   90.00
#
_symmetry.space_group_name_H-M   'P 1'
#
loop_
_entity.id
_entity.type
_entity.pdbx_description
1 polymer ?
#
loop_
_entity_poly.entity_id
_entity_poly.type
_entity_poly.pdbx_seq_one_letter_code
_entity_poly.pdbx_strand_id
1 'polypeptide(L)'
;MKKSVIAIFMLVFVLLIGCGKPVQTNEGNNDVNGNVQTEDETAGKSAVVYTNTQYGFNFSLPDSWKGYTIVDETWEGAATGESDGEKIVENGPLISIRHPQWTAEKPRQDIPIMVFTTEQWNSLLEGKFHIGAAPIDPSELGRNNSYVFALPARYNYSFPEGYEEVEEILKGNPLQPINK
;
A
#
# COMPACT_ATOMS: atom_id res chain seq x y z
N MET A 1 42.00 -1.00 -18.69
CA MET A 1 42.31 -2.04 -17.68
C MET A 1 42.68 -1.36 -16.37
N LYS A 2 41.75 -1.26 -15.43
CA LYS A 2 42.01 -0.77 -14.07
C LYS A 2 41.68 -1.92 -13.11
N LYS A 3 42.66 -2.32 -12.29
CA LYS A 3 42.60 -3.49 -11.43
C LYS A 3 41.75 -3.19 -10.19
N SER A 4 40.75 -4.02 -9.96
CA SER A 4 39.97 -4.08 -8.72
C SER A 4 40.84 -4.51 -7.55
N VAL A 5 40.61 -3.93 -6.37
CA VAL A 5 40.96 -4.53 -5.08
C VAL A 5 39.73 -4.44 -4.20
N ILE A 6 39.17 -5.60 -3.88
CA ILE A 6 38.03 -5.81 -2.97
C ILE A 6 38.64 -6.14 -1.61
N ALA A 7 38.27 -5.38 -0.57
CA ALA A 7 38.59 -5.72 0.81
C ALA A 7 37.30 -6.15 1.52
N ILE A 8 37.21 -7.44 1.85
CA ILE A 8 36.13 -8.06 2.62
C ILE A 8 36.50 -7.93 4.10
N PHE A 9 35.68 -7.23 4.88
CA PHE A 9 35.72 -7.28 6.34
C PHE A 9 34.51 -8.06 6.83
N MET A 10 34.74 -9.33 7.19
CA MET A 10 33.78 -10.13 7.97
C MET A 10 33.89 -9.74 9.44
N LEU A 11 32.82 -9.17 9.99
CA LEU A 11 32.69 -8.97 11.44
C LEU A 11 31.69 -9.99 11.99
N VAL A 12 32.25 -10.95 12.73
CA VAL A 12 31.52 -11.96 13.51
C VAL A 12 31.13 -11.33 14.84
N PHE A 13 29.84 -11.23 15.14
CA PHE A 13 29.35 -10.95 16.48
C PHE A 13 28.70 -12.22 17.05
N VAL A 14 29.45 -12.91 17.92
CA VAL A 14 28.92 -13.91 18.85
C VAL A 14 28.76 -13.21 20.19
N LEU A 15 27.52 -13.13 20.67
CA LEU A 15 27.24 -12.87 22.09
C LEU A 15 26.30 -13.97 22.59
N LEU A 16 26.89 -14.84 23.41
CA LEU A 16 26.24 -15.77 24.31
C LEU A 16 26.06 -15.08 25.68
N ILE A 17 25.20 -15.68 26.51
CA ILE A 17 24.97 -15.48 27.96
C ILE A 17 23.84 -14.47 28.26
N GLY A 18 22.85 -14.75 29.10
CA GLY A 18 22.73 -15.82 30.08
C GLY A 18 21.31 -16.05 30.60
N CYS A 19 21.15 -17.24 31.19
CA CYS A 19 19.99 -17.70 31.96
C CYS A 19 19.84 -16.94 33.29
N GLY A 20 18.59 -16.71 33.69
CA GLY A 20 18.23 -16.33 35.05
C GLY A 20 16.74 -16.48 35.33
N LYS A 21 16.38 -17.51 36.09
CA LYS A 21 15.15 -17.65 36.92
C LYS A 21 15.57 -18.43 38.18
N PRO A 22 14.81 -18.48 39.28
CA PRO A 22 13.63 -17.70 39.71
C PRO A 22 13.80 -17.09 41.13
N VAL A 23 12.94 -16.16 41.55
CA VAL A 23 12.78 -15.83 42.98
C VAL A 23 11.31 -15.72 43.36
N GLN A 24 10.93 -16.69 44.20
CA GLN A 24 10.05 -16.70 45.37
C GLN A 24 8.67 -16.03 45.39
N THR A 25 7.70 -16.91 45.66
CA THR A 25 6.45 -16.76 46.39
C THR A 25 6.55 -15.80 47.58
N ASN A 26 5.54 -14.93 47.71
CA ASN A 26 5.08 -14.45 49.01
C ASN A 26 3.55 -14.51 49.03
N GLU A 27 3.03 -15.29 49.96
CA GLU A 27 1.65 -15.22 50.41
C GLU A 27 1.43 -13.88 51.12
N GLY A 28 0.33 -13.21 50.77
CA GLY A 28 -0.09 -11.96 51.37
C GLY A 28 -1.54 -11.72 51.02
N ASN A 29 -2.43 -12.37 51.76
CA ASN A 29 -3.86 -12.15 51.73
C ASN A 29 -4.15 -10.70 52.16
N ASN A 30 -4.77 -9.90 51.32
CA ASN A 30 -5.50 -8.69 51.73
C ASN A 30 -6.63 -8.45 50.72
N ASP A 31 -7.84 -8.74 51.18
CA ASP A 31 -9.08 -8.35 50.54
C ASP A 31 -9.11 -6.83 50.38
N VAL A 32 -9.05 -6.36 49.14
CA VAL A 32 -9.61 -5.06 48.76
C VAL A 32 -10.49 -5.28 47.55
N ASN A 33 -11.79 -5.20 47.84
CA ASN A 33 -12.88 -5.11 46.89
C ASN A 33 -12.67 -3.89 45.98
N GLY A 34 -12.08 -4.14 44.81
CA GLY A 34 -11.90 -3.18 43.74
C GLY A 34 -12.40 -3.80 42.46
N ASN A 35 -13.66 -3.54 42.14
CA ASN A 35 -14.20 -3.73 40.79
C ASN A 35 -13.47 -2.75 39.86
N VAL A 36 -12.27 -3.11 39.44
CA VAL A 36 -11.60 -2.46 38.31
C VAL A 36 -12.24 -3.07 37.08
N GLN A 37 -13.34 -2.44 36.65
CA GLN A 37 -13.72 -2.51 35.25
C GLN A 37 -12.59 -1.83 34.50
N THR A 38 -11.69 -2.65 33.96
CA THR A 38 -10.86 -2.27 32.84
C THR A 38 -11.84 -1.96 31.71
N GLU A 39 -12.25 -0.70 31.63
CA GLU A 39 -12.77 -0.11 30.40
C GLU A 39 -11.64 -0.24 29.39
N ASP A 40 -11.66 -1.38 28.69
CA ASP A 40 -11.05 -1.52 27.39
C ASP A 40 -11.73 -0.46 26.52
N GLU A 41 -11.17 0.76 26.52
CA GLU A 41 -11.42 1.77 25.52
C GLU A 41 -10.85 1.28 24.17
N THR A 42 -11.40 0.18 23.67
CA THR A 42 -11.61 0.02 22.24
C THR A 42 -12.79 0.92 21.86
N ALA A 43 -12.61 2.23 22.05
CA ALA A 43 -13.40 3.23 21.37
C ALA A 43 -13.32 2.88 19.89
N GLY A 44 -14.41 2.31 19.36
CA GLY A 44 -14.47 1.81 18.00
C GLY A 44 -14.02 2.91 17.06
N LYS A 45 -12.80 2.79 16.54
CA LYS A 45 -12.30 3.67 15.49
C LYS A 45 -13.27 3.55 14.35
N SER A 46 -14.10 4.57 14.16
CA SER A 46 -14.99 4.66 13.01
C SER A 46 -14.08 4.72 11.78
N ALA A 47 -13.93 3.59 11.10
CA ALA A 47 -13.08 3.49 9.94
C ALA A 47 -13.55 4.50 8.89
N VAL A 48 -12.63 5.29 8.37
CA VAL A 48 -12.90 6.16 7.22
C VAL A 48 -13.01 5.23 6.02
N VAL A 49 -14.12 5.27 5.29
CA VAL A 49 -14.31 4.42 4.10
C VAL A 49 -14.53 5.29 2.89
N TYR A 50 -13.75 5.05 1.84
CA TYR A 50 -14.03 5.53 0.51
C TYR A 50 -14.81 4.46 -0.25
N THR A 51 -15.99 4.83 -0.75
CA THR A 51 -16.81 3.94 -1.58
C THR A 51 -16.83 4.47 -3.01
N ASN A 52 -16.29 3.70 -3.95
CA ASN A 52 -16.44 3.98 -5.37
C ASN A 52 -17.57 3.10 -5.94
N THR A 53 -18.76 3.68 -6.09
CA THR A 53 -19.92 2.98 -6.66
C THR A 53 -19.82 2.82 -8.18
N GLN A 54 -19.01 3.62 -8.86
CA GLN A 54 -18.80 3.56 -10.31
C GLN A 54 -18.07 2.27 -10.73
N TYR A 55 -17.03 1.88 -10.01
CA TYR A 55 -16.25 0.67 -10.32
C TYR A 55 -16.51 -0.48 -9.35
N GLY A 56 -17.17 -0.22 -8.21
CA GLY A 56 -17.61 -1.26 -7.28
C GLY A 56 -16.51 -1.73 -6.35
N PHE A 57 -16.00 -0.83 -5.50
CA PHE A 57 -15.12 -1.18 -4.40
C PHE A 57 -15.29 -0.23 -3.20
N ASN A 58 -14.92 -0.72 -2.02
CA ASN A 58 -14.63 0.08 -0.84
C ASN A 58 -13.13 0.13 -0.60
N PHE A 59 -12.66 1.20 0.04
CA PHE A 59 -11.28 1.34 0.49
C PHE A 59 -11.27 1.86 1.92
N SER A 60 -10.74 1.06 2.84
CA SER A 60 -10.62 1.40 4.26
C SER A 60 -9.41 2.30 4.50
N LEU A 61 -9.63 3.39 5.24
CA LEU A 61 -8.64 4.42 5.54
C LEU A 61 -8.57 4.68 7.06
N PRO A 62 -7.40 5.05 7.58
CA PRO A 62 -7.26 5.45 8.97
C PRO A 62 -7.87 6.84 9.22
N ASP A 63 -8.09 7.18 10.51
CA ASP A 63 -8.66 8.46 10.92
C ASP A 63 -7.87 9.69 10.42
N SER A 64 -6.55 9.55 10.20
CA SER A 64 -5.68 10.61 9.64
C SER A 64 -6.10 11.05 8.24
N TRP A 65 -6.88 10.23 7.53
CA TRP A 65 -7.38 10.51 6.18
C TRP A 65 -8.78 11.12 6.17
N LYS A 66 -9.37 11.46 7.32
CA LYS A 66 -10.63 12.23 7.35
C LYS A 66 -10.46 13.53 6.56
N GLY A 67 -11.33 13.74 5.59
CA GLY A 67 -11.25 14.89 4.67
C GLY A 67 -10.39 14.64 3.42
N TYR A 68 -10.05 13.39 3.09
CA TYR A 68 -9.44 13.05 1.80
C TYR A 68 -10.27 13.59 0.63
N THR A 69 -9.61 13.81 -0.50
CA THR A 69 -10.28 14.15 -1.77
C THR A 69 -9.95 13.09 -2.82
N ILE A 70 -10.72 13.06 -3.91
CA ILE A 70 -10.48 12.15 -5.03
C ILE A 70 -10.01 12.95 -6.22
N VAL A 71 -8.98 12.45 -6.88
CA VAL A 71 -8.51 12.98 -8.16
C VAL A 71 -8.50 11.88 -9.19
N ASP A 72 -9.22 12.16 -10.27
CA ASP A 72 -9.40 11.27 -11.40
C ASP A 72 -8.46 11.65 -12.53
N GLU A 73 -7.68 10.67 -12.96
CA GLU A 73 -6.72 10.77 -14.05
C GLU A 73 -6.88 9.56 -14.98
N THR A 74 -5.99 9.42 -15.95
CA THR A 74 -5.98 8.31 -16.90
C THR A 74 -4.58 7.75 -16.97
N TRP A 75 -4.46 6.42 -16.88
CA TRP A 75 -3.23 5.72 -17.20
C TRP A 75 -3.21 5.36 -18.69
N GLU A 76 -2.02 5.30 -19.26
CA GLU A 76 -1.81 4.94 -20.67
C GLU A 76 -0.91 3.70 -20.77
N GLY A 77 -1.22 2.83 -21.72
CA GLY A 77 -0.49 1.62 -22.03
C GLY A 77 0.09 1.67 -23.44
N ALA A 78 1.40 1.49 -23.58
CA ALA A 78 2.11 1.53 -24.85
C ALA A 78 2.37 0.13 -25.41
N ALA A 79 2.32 -0.02 -26.74
CA ALA A 79 2.53 -1.29 -27.41
C ALA A 79 3.97 -1.82 -27.21
N THR A 80 4.10 -3.11 -26.94
CA THR A 80 5.42 -3.75 -26.80
C THR A 80 6.04 -4.04 -28.17
N GLY A 81 7.29 -3.62 -28.40
CA GLY A 81 8.11 -4.07 -29.53
C GLY A 81 8.00 -3.26 -30.82
N GLU A 82 7.34 -2.09 -30.82
CA GLU A 82 7.36 -1.17 -31.97
C GLU A 82 8.66 -0.35 -32.00
N SER A 83 9.24 -0.18 -33.20
CA SER A 83 10.55 0.46 -33.42
C SER A 83 10.49 1.98 -33.52
N ASP A 84 9.29 2.53 -33.72
CA ASP A 84 9.04 3.95 -34.02
C ASP A 84 8.10 4.55 -32.97
N GLY A 85 8.66 4.88 -31.80
CA GLY A 85 7.97 5.60 -30.72
C GLY A 85 6.98 4.76 -29.90
N GLU A 86 6.67 5.22 -28.69
CA GLU A 86 5.66 4.61 -27.84
C GLU A 86 4.27 4.94 -28.38
N LYS A 87 3.65 3.96 -29.06
CA LYS A 87 2.26 4.05 -29.48
C LYS A 87 1.36 3.64 -28.33
N ILE A 88 0.54 4.58 -27.85
CA ILE A 88 -0.50 4.28 -26.86
C ILE A 88 -1.59 3.44 -27.52
N VAL A 89 -1.84 2.26 -26.97
CA VAL A 89 -2.83 1.27 -27.46
C VAL A 89 -3.91 0.95 -26.42
N GLU A 90 -3.65 1.27 -25.16
CA GLU A 90 -4.58 1.07 -24.05
C GLU A 90 -4.62 2.29 -23.15
N ASN A 91 -5.72 2.47 -22.45
CA ASN A 91 -5.84 3.45 -21.38
C ASN A 91 -6.96 3.05 -20.41
N GLY A 92 -6.96 3.66 -19.24
CA GLY A 92 -8.02 3.46 -18.28
C GLY A 92 -7.96 4.40 -17.08
N PRO A 93 -8.95 4.30 -16.17
CA PRO A 93 -9.06 5.19 -15.03
C PRO A 93 -7.91 5.02 -14.04
N LEU A 94 -7.32 6.13 -13.60
CA LEU A 94 -6.43 6.20 -12.45
C LEU A 94 -7.09 7.06 -11.38
N ILE A 95 -7.44 6.46 -10.25
CA ILE A 95 -8.09 7.13 -9.13
C ILE A 95 -7.06 7.35 -8.03
N SER A 96 -6.81 8.59 -7.64
CA SER A 96 -5.91 8.93 -6.54
C SER A 96 -6.73 9.40 -5.34
N ILE A 97 -6.68 8.63 -4.24
CA ILE A 97 -7.17 9.10 -2.95
C ILE A 97 -6.11 10.06 -2.40
N ARG A 98 -6.46 11.34 -2.34
CA ARG A 98 -5.54 12.40 -1.95
C ARG A 98 -5.58 12.67 -0.46
N HIS A 99 -4.39 12.67 0.13
CA HIS A 99 -4.24 12.95 1.55
C HIS A 99 -4.78 14.35 1.91
N PRO A 100 -5.54 14.53 3.01
CA PRO A 100 -6.14 15.83 3.38
C PRO A 100 -5.13 16.96 3.60
N GLN A 101 -3.89 16.62 3.91
CA GLN A 101 -2.78 17.57 4.10
C GLN A 101 -1.91 17.79 2.85
N TRP A 102 -2.32 17.24 1.69
CA TRP A 102 -1.61 17.47 0.43
C TRP A 102 -1.70 18.94 0.01
N THR A 103 -0.58 19.52 -0.45
CA THR A 103 -0.52 20.84 -1.09
C THR A 103 0.47 20.82 -2.25
N ALA A 104 0.41 21.81 -3.14
CA ALA A 104 1.36 21.90 -4.26
C ALA A 104 2.79 22.20 -3.78
N GLU A 105 2.93 22.97 -2.71
CA GLU A 105 4.21 23.32 -2.10
C GLU A 105 4.81 22.17 -1.28
N LYS A 106 3.94 21.34 -0.70
CA LYS A 106 4.29 20.20 0.14
C LYS A 106 3.45 18.98 -0.26
N PRO A 107 3.80 18.33 -1.39
CA PRO A 107 3.07 17.16 -1.86
C PRO A 107 3.29 15.99 -0.91
N ARG A 108 2.20 15.27 -0.63
CA ARG A 108 2.20 14.04 0.16
C ARG A 108 1.82 12.87 -0.75
N GLN A 109 2.19 11.64 -0.38
CA GLN A 109 1.82 10.45 -1.16
C GLN A 109 0.30 10.29 -1.19
N ASP A 110 -0.26 10.29 -2.40
CA ASP A 110 -1.63 9.83 -2.64
C ASP A 110 -1.67 8.30 -2.68
N ILE A 111 -2.86 7.70 -2.56
CA ILE A 111 -3.08 6.27 -2.81
C ILE A 111 -3.65 6.10 -4.23
N PRO A 112 -2.81 5.77 -5.22
CA PRO A 112 -3.29 5.54 -6.58
C PRO A 112 -3.89 4.15 -6.76
N ILE A 113 -5.02 4.08 -7.46
CA ILE A 113 -5.74 2.86 -7.81
C ILE A 113 -6.02 2.92 -9.31
N MET A 114 -5.32 2.08 -10.05
CA MET A 114 -5.60 1.84 -11.47
C MET A 114 -6.80 0.91 -11.58
N VAL A 115 -7.69 1.22 -12.52
CA VAL A 115 -8.82 0.37 -12.86
C VAL A 115 -8.59 -0.22 -14.24
N PHE A 116 -8.65 -1.54 -14.33
CA PHE A 116 -8.56 -2.30 -15.58
C PHE A 116 -9.85 -3.07 -15.81
N THR A 117 -10.24 -3.27 -17.06
CA THR A 117 -11.11 -4.40 -17.39
C THR A 117 -10.32 -5.71 -17.25
N THR A 118 -11.01 -6.84 -17.09
CA THR A 118 -10.35 -8.16 -17.07
C THR A 118 -9.54 -8.44 -18.34
N GLU A 119 -10.01 -7.98 -19.50
CA GLU A 119 -9.30 -8.14 -20.78
C GLU A 119 -8.02 -7.30 -20.84
N GLN A 120 -8.07 -6.05 -20.37
CA GLN A 120 -6.89 -5.19 -20.27
C GLN A 120 -5.86 -5.78 -19.30
N TRP A 121 -6.30 -6.27 -18.14
CA TRP A 121 -5.41 -6.89 -17.17
C TRP A 121 -4.71 -8.14 -17.74
N ASN A 122 -5.45 -9.01 -18.43
CA ASN A 122 -4.86 -10.20 -19.05
C ASN A 122 -3.89 -9.81 -20.18
N SER A 123 -4.21 -8.79 -20.97
CA SER A 123 -3.33 -8.30 -22.04
C SER A 123 -2.04 -7.67 -21.50
N LEU A 124 -2.10 -7.01 -20.35
CA LEU A 124 -0.93 -6.52 -19.61
C LEU A 124 -0.06 -7.70 -19.16
N LEU A 125 -0.65 -8.72 -18.51
CA LEU A 125 0.08 -9.92 -18.05
C LEU A 125 0.69 -10.74 -19.21
N GLU A 126 0.06 -10.72 -20.39
CA GLU A 126 0.58 -11.34 -21.61
C GLU A 126 1.67 -10.49 -22.30
N GLY A 127 1.97 -9.29 -21.79
CA GLY A 127 3.00 -8.39 -22.32
C GLY A 127 2.63 -7.73 -23.65
N LYS A 128 1.33 -7.67 -24.00
CA LYS A 128 0.86 -7.02 -25.23
C LYS A 128 1.07 -5.50 -25.22
N PHE A 129 1.03 -4.92 -24.03
CA PHE A 129 1.38 -3.52 -23.78
C PHE A 129 2.07 -3.41 -22.42
N HIS A 130 2.71 -2.28 -22.17
CA HIS A 130 3.32 -1.96 -20.88
C HIS A 130 2.84 -0.58 -20.38
N ILE A 131 2.95 -0.35 -19.07
CA ILE A 131 2.56 0.91 -18.44
C ILE A 131 3.81 1.57 -17.87
N GLY A 132 4.13 2.75 -18.41
CA GLY A 132 5.37 3.44 -18.09
C GLY A 132 6.62 2.63 -18.44
N ALA A 133 7.77 3.08 -17.95
CA ALA A 133 9.08 2.49 -18.24
C ALA A 133 9.60 1.59 -17.10
N ALA A 134 8.77 1.24 -16.12
CA ALA A 134 9.22 0.42 -14.99
C ALA A 134 9.44 -1.04 -15.43
N PRO A 135 10.49 -1.73 -14.94
CA PRO A 135 10.75 -3.13 -15.26
C PRO A 135 9.86 -4.10 -14.45
N ILE A 136 8.79 -3.59 -13.84
CA ILE A 136 7.83 -4.35 -13.04
C ILE A 136 6.43 -3.82 -13.36
N ASP A 137 5.45 -4.71 -13.37
CA ASP A 137 4.06 -4.36 -13.63
C ASP A 137 3.35 -3.80 -12.38
N PRO A 138 2.21 -3.10 -12.57
CA PRO A 138 1.26 -2.86 -11.50
C PRO A 138 0.90 -4.13 -10.72
N SER A 139 0.68 -3.99 -9.41
CA SER A 139 0.29 -5.11 -8.55
C SER A 139 -1.20 -5.09 -8.24
N GLU A 140 -1.87 -6.24 -8.31
CA GLU A 140 -3.29 -6.34 -7.99
C GLU A 140 -3.59 -6.03 -6.52
N LEU A 141 -4.60 -5.19 -6.28
CA LEU A 141 -5.19 -4.88 -4.97
C LEU A 141 -6.47 -5.66 -4.71
N GLY A 142 -7.18 -6.07 -5.77
CA GLY A 142 -8.38 -6.88 -5.72
C GLY A 142 -9.16 -6.81 -7.03
N ARG A 143 -10.25 -7.56 -7.15
CA ARG A 143 -11.09 -7.59 -8.35
C ARG A 143 -12.54 -7.89 -8.05
N ASN A 144 -13.43 -7.44 -8.93
CA ASN A 144 -14.83 -7.88 -8.98
C ASN A 144 -15.12 -8.52 -10.35
N ASN A 145 -16.40 -8.77 -10.66
CA ASN A 145 -16.81 -9.43 -11.90
C ASN A 145 -16.46 -8.65 -13.19
N SER A 146 -16.21 -7.34 -13.09
CA SER A 146 -15.99 -6.45 -14.23
C SER A 146 -14.57 -5.87 -14.30
N TYR A 147 -13.96 -5.63 -13.14
CA TYR A 147 -12.73 -4.84 -13.03
C TYR A 147 -11.67 -5.51 -12.16
N VAL A 148 -10.41 -5.25 -12.50
CA VAL A 148 -9.25 -5.48 -11.65
C VAL A 148 -8.74 -4.12 -11.16
N PHE A 149 -8.53 -4.01 -9.85
CA PHE A 149 -7.96 -2.84 -9.20
C PHE A 149 -6.49 -3.11 -8.92
N ALA A 150 -5.61 -2.21 -9.34
CA ALA A 150 -4.18 -2.39 -9.17
C ALA A 150 -3.49 -1.12 -8.66
N LEU A 151 -2.35 -1.32 -8.03
CA LEU A 151 -1.43 -0.28 -7.61
C LEU A 151 -0.38 -0.08 -8.70
N PRO A 152 -0.12 1.15 -9.17
CA PRO A 152 0.94 1.42 -10.13
C PRO A 152 2.29 0.88 -9.67
N ALA A 153 3.07 0.38 -10.63
CA ALA A 153 4.47 0.08 -10.42
C ALA A 153 5.18 1.30 -9.84
N ARG A 154 5.98 1.10 -8.77
CA ARG A 154 6.84 2.16 -8.21
C ARG A 154 6.08 3.43 -7.81
N TYR A 155 4.81 3.32 -7.39
CA TYR A 155 3.97 4.47 -7.02
C TYR A 155 4.57 5.42 -5.98
N ASN A 156 5.50 4.94 -5.15
CA ASN A 156 6.20 5.67 -4.10
C ASN A 156 7.70 5.87 -4.36
N TYR A 157 8.19 5.69 -5.59
CA TYR A 157 9.63 5.70 -5.90
C TYR A 157 10.33 7.04 -5.64
N SER A 158 9.58 8.14 -5.66
CA SER A 158 10.09 9.47 -5.32
C SER A 158 10.20 9.71 -3.80
N PHE A 159 9.79 8.74 -2.98
CA PHE A 159 9.70 8.85 -1.52
C PHE A 159 9.04 10.15 -1.03
N PRO A 160 7.86 10.54 -1.57
CA PRO A 160 7.19 11.76 -1.11
C PRO A 160 6.75 11.60 0.34
N GLU A 161 6.51 12.71 1.03
CA GLU A 161 6.07 12.66 2.43
C GLU A 161 4.87 11.73 2.62
N GLY A 162 4.88 10.94 3.70
CA GLY A 162 3.78 10.03 4.02
C GLY A 162 3.75 8.74 3.18
N TYR A 163 4.76 8.44 2.37
CA TYR A 163 4.79 7.20 1.60
C TYR A 163 4.79 5.94 2.49
N GLU A 164 5.42 5.98 3.66
CA GLU A 164 5.43 4.86 4.61
C GLU A 164 4.05 4.61 5.22
N GLU A 165 3.27 5.67 5.46
CA GLU A 165 1.88 5.54 5.91
C GLU A 165 1.03 4.85 4.83
N VAL A 166 1.22 5.22 3.56
CA VAL A 166 0.53 4.56 2.44
C VAL A 166 0.95 3.10 2.31
N GLU A 167 2.24 2.78 2.45
CA GLU A 167 2.70 1.39 2.48
C GLU A 167 2.02 0.59 3.61
N GLU A 168 1.91 1.18 4.80
CA GLU A 168 1.26 0.52 5.94
C GLU A 168 -0.24 0.31 5.71
N ILE A 169 -0.94 1.29 5.13
CA ILE A 169 -2.34 1.15 4.74
C ILE A 169 -2.51 0.00 3.75
N LEU A 170 -1.66 -0.08 2.72
CA LEU A 170 -1.75 -1.10 1.67
C LEU A 170 -1.45 -2.51 2.17
N LYS A 171 -0.53 -2.69 3.13
CA LYS A 171 -0.30 -4.00 3.79
C LYS A 171 -1.56 -4.56 4.46
N GLY A 172 -2.49 -3.69 4.86
CA GLY A 172 -3.77 -4.06 5.47
C GLY A 172 -4.81 -4.62 4.49
N ASN A 173 -4.51 -4.75 3.19
CA ASN A 173 -5.47 -5.11 2.14
C ASN A 173 -6.76 -4.26 2.20
N PRO A 174 -6.62 -2.93 2.12
CA PRO A 174 -7.71 -1.98 2.43
C PRO A 174 -8.82 -1.98 1.38
N LEU A 175 -8.54 -2.46 0.17
CA LEU A 175 -9.50 -2.53 -0.93
C LEU A 175 -10.40 -3.75 -0.78
N GLN A 176 -11.70 -3.54 -0.76
CA GLN A 176 -12.72 -4.58 -0.68
C GLN A 176 -13.65 -4.47 -1.91
N PRO A 177 -13.59 -5.42 -2.85
CA PRO A 177 -14.41 -5.36 -4.05
C PRO A 177 -15.90 -5.58 -3.74
N ILE A 178 -16.75 -4.88 -4.48
CA ILE A 178 -18.20 -5.04 -4.45
C ILE A 178 -18.61 -5.66 -5.79
N ASN A 179 -19.30 -6.81 -5.72
CA ASN A 179 -19.83 -7.44 -6.92
C ASN A 179 -20.84 -6.52 -7.59
N LYS A 180 -20.64 -6.30 -8.89
CA LYS A 180 -21.63 -5.74 -9.80
C LYS A 180 -22.26 -6.85 -10.63
#